data_AF-A0A1H8SCR5-F1
#
_entry.id   AF-A0A1H8SCR5-F1
#
_cell.length_a   1.000
_cell.length_b   1.000
_cell.length_c   1.000
_cell.angle_alpha   90.00
_cell.angle_beta   90.00
_cell.angle_gamma   90.00
#
_symmetry.space_group_name_H-M   'P 1'
#
loop_
_entity.id
_entity.type
_entity.pdbx_description
1 polymer ?
#
loop_
_entity_poly.entity_id
_entity_poly.type
_entity_poly.pdbx_seq_one_letter_code
_entity_poly.pdbx_strand_id
1 'polypeptide(L)'
;MLLAGDEFGRSQMGNNNGYCQDSELSWVDWDDLPESAEELRTFTKRLITLRQEHSILRRENWRDGMTITWYNPGGGEPTEEQWADAGSTTIGLPISRDHDDEEAWDDVLILFNPHNGTRPVRSPGSGERLDGRVDHRRSRRWLEEARSLRLRYGETQPRAASRGLSPMSMEAKG
;
A
#
# COMPACT_ATOMS: atom_id res chain seq x y z
N MET A 1 -6.92 11.54 -7.08
CA MET A 1 -7.63 12.83 -7.24
C MET A 1 -7.75 13.45 -5.86
N LEU A 2 -7.57 14.76 -5.73
CA LEU A 2 -7.70 15.50 -4.48
C LEU A 2 -8.74 16.60 -4.71
N LEU A 3 -9.69 16.78 -3.79
CA LEU A 3 -10.69 17.85 -3.86
C LEU A 3 -10.08 19.15 -3.35
N ALA A 4 -10.32 20.26 -4.06
CA ALA A 4 -9.77 21.56 -3.66
C ALA A 4 -10.34 22.00 -2.30
N GLY A 5 -9.43 22.22 -1.35
CA GLY A 5 -9.74 22.59 0.03
C GLY A 5 -9.51 21.47 1.04
N ASP A 6 -9.45 20.20 0.61
CA ASP A 6 -9.17 19.07 1.51
C ASP A 6 -7.77 19.19 2.13
N GLU A 7 -6.83 19.80 1.42
CA GLU A 7 -5.46 19.99 1.87
C GLU A 7 -5.33 20.99 3.03
N PHE A 8 -6.38 21.71 3.39
CA PHE A 8 -6.40 22.65 4.52
C PHE A 8 -7.69 22.57 5.35
N GLY A 9 -8.50 21.52 5.15
CA GLY A 9 -9.65 21.22 6.00
C GLY A 9 -10.92 22.00 5.66
N ARG A 10 -11.14 22.35 4.38
CA ARG A 10 -12.38 22.97 3.91
C ARG A 10 -13.60 22.18 4.37
N SER A 11 -14.61 22.90 4.87
CA SER A 11 -15.85 22.32 5.39
C SER A 11 -17.06 22.93 4.69
N GLN A 12 -18.03 22.08 4.38
CA GLN A 12 -19.39 22.50 3.99
C GLN A 12 -20.37 22.40 5.17
N MET A 13 -19.86 22.43 6.41
CA MET A 13 -20.62 22.39 7.66
C MET A 13 -21.62 21.21 7.72
N GLY A 14 -21.23 20.06 7.17
CA GLY A 14 -22.04 18.85 7.12
C GLY A 14 -22.97 18.74 5.90
N ASN A 15 -23.05 19.76 5.04
CA ASN A 15 -23.76 19.65 3.78
C ASN A 15 -22.95 18.80 2.78
N ASN A 16 -23.45 17.64 2.38
CA ASN A 16 -22.82 16.77 1.38
C ASN A 16 -23.40 16.94 -0.03
N ASN A 17 -24.28 17.92 -0.24
CA ASN A 17 -24.99 18.16 -1.49
C ASN A 17 -25.12 19.67 -1.79
N GLY A 18 -24.00 20.39 -1.81
CA GLY A 18 -23.94 21.84 -2.05
C GLY A 18 -24.19 22.29 -3.50
N TYR A 19 -24.84 21.49 -4.33
CA TYR A 19 -24.93 21.72 -5.79
C TYR A 19 -25.63 23.03 -6.20
N CYS A 20 -26.59 23.51 -5.39
CA CYS A 20 -27.34 24.74 -5.63
C CYS A 20 -26.88 25.92 -4.75
N GLN A 21 -25.73 25.77 -4.10
CA GLN A 21 -25.18 26.78 -3.19
C GLN A 21 -24.10 27.56 -3.92
N ASP A 22 -24.41 28.80 -4.30
CA ASP A 22 -23.42 29.79 -4.71
C ASP A 22 -23.26 30.81 -3.58
N SER A 23 -22.49 30.43 -2.57
CA SER A 23 -22.32 31.16 -1.31
C SER A 23 -21.02 30.72 -0.63
N GLU A 24 -20.69 31.35 0.50
CA GLU A 24 -19.51 31.05 1.32
C GLU A 24 -19.43 29.57 1.74
N LEU A 25 -20.56 28.86 1.74
CA LEU A 25 -20.61 27.42 2.02
C LEU A 25 -19.94 26.56 0.94
N SER A 26 -19.95 27.01 -0.32
CA SER A 26 -19.41 26.27 -1.47
C SER A 26 -18.10 26.86 -2.00
N TRP A 27 -17.82 28.12 -1.70
CA TRP A 27 -16.58 28.77 -2.09
C TRP A 27 -15.36 28.19 -1.35
N VAL A 28 -14.18 28.42 -1.92
CA VAL A 28 -12.91 28.07 -1.28
C VAL A 28 -12.42 29.30 -0.52
N ASP A 29 -12.51 29.24 0.79
CA ASP A 29 -12.07 30.30 1.69
C ASP A 29 -10.58 30.14 2.04
N TRP A 30 -9.82 31.22 1.87
CA TRP A 30 -8.38 31.28 2.12
C TRP A 30 -8.02 32.18 3.31
N ASP A 31 -8.99 32.93 3.82
CA ASP A 31 -8.78 33.91 4.88
C ASP A 31 -8.91 33.24 6.26
N ASP A 32 -8.21 33.78 7.27
CA ASP A 32 -8.31 33.39 8.69
C ASP A 32 -8.21 31.88 9.01
N LEU A 33 -7.48 31.12 8.18
CA LEU A 33 -7.28 29.68 8.37
C LEU A 33 -6.55 29.36 9.69
N PRO A 34 -6.98 28.31 10.43
CA PRO A 34 -6.31 27.89 11.66
C PRO A 34 -4.91 27.32 11.37
N GLU A 35 -4.03 27.28 12.38
CA GLU A 35 -2.67 26.72 12.24
C GLU A 35 -2.67 25.27 11.72
N SER A 36 -3.64 24.46 12.15
CA SER A 36 -3.83 23.08 11.69
C SER A 36 -4.04 22.96 10.17
N ALA A 37 -4.51 24.02 9.51
CA ALA A 37 -4.68 24.08 8.07
C ALA A 37 -3.31 24.03 7.35
N GLU A 38 -2.30 24.73 7.87
CA GLU A 38 -0.95 24.70 7.30
C GLU A 38 -0.22 23.40 7.65
N GLU A 39 -0.48 22.81 8.82
CA GLU A 39 0.03 21.47 9.16
C GLU A 39 -0.51 20.42 8.18
N LEU A 40 -1.82 20.43 7.91
CA LEU A 40 -2.46 19.54 6.95
C LEU A 40 -1.95 19.78 5.53
N ARG A 41 -1.74 21.04 5.15
CA ARG A 41 -1.20 21.39 3.82
C ARG A 41 0.24 20.90 3.67
N THR A 42 1.07 21.08 4.69
CA THR A 42 2.45 20.58 4.73
C THR A 42 2.48 19.06 4.65
N PHE A 43 1.64 18.39 5.41
CA PHE A 43 1.48 16.93 5.36
C PHE A 43 1.06 16.46 3.95
N THR A 44 0.07 17.12 3.35
CA THR A 44 -0.45 16.80 2.01
C THR A 44 0.61 16.98 0.94
N LYS A 45 1.37 18.08 0.96
CA LYS A 45 2.52 18.32 0.07
C LYS A 45 3.54 17.19 0.19
N ARG A 46 3.90 16.80 1.41
CA ARG A 46 4.86 15.70 1.66
C ARG A 46 4.38 14.36 1.10
N LEU A 47 3.09 14.03 1.24
CA LEU A 47 2.53 12.80 0.65
C LEU A 47 2.54 12.82 -0.88
N ILE A 48 2.25 13.97 -1.50
CA ILE A 48 2.31 14.13 -2.95
C ILE A 48 3.75 13.93 -3.45
N THR A 49 4.71 14.59 -2.81
CA THR A 49 6.15 14.45 -3.12
C THR A 49 6.59 13.00 -2.97
N LEU A 50 6.27 12.35 -1.85
CA LEU A 50 6.59 10.93 -1.60
C LEU A 50 6.07 10.04 -2.74
N ARG A 51 4.80 10.24 -3.15
CA ARG A 51 4.22 9.47 -4.25
C ARG A 51 4.90 9.77 -5.59
N GLN A 52 5.34 11.00 -5.84
CA GLN A 52 6.00 11.38 -7.09
C GLN A 52 7.40 10.75 -7.19
N GLU A 53 8.17 10.83 -6.11
CA GLU A 53 9.56 10.35 -6.00
C GLU A 53 9.66 8.81 -6.05
N HIS A 54 8.64 8.08 -5.57
CA HIS A 54 8.68 6.62 -5.51
C HIS A 54 7.73 5.95 -6.51
N SER A 55 8.30 5.39 -7.59
CA SER A 55 7.57 4.70 -8.66
C SER A 55 6.75 3.49 -8.20
N ILE A 56 7.16 2.84 -7.09
CA ILE A 56 6.41 1.74 -6.47
C ILE A 56 4.99 2.16 -6.02
N LEU A 57 4.77 3.44 -5.75
CA LEU A 57 3.45 4.04 -5.41
C LEU A 57 2.68 4.55 -6.64
N ARG A 58 3.26 4.39 -7.83
CA ARG A 58 2.72 4.85 -9.12
C ARG A 58 2.83 3.74 -10.17
N ARG A 59 2.28 2.57 -9.86
CA ARG A 59 2.24 1.44 -10.80
C ARG A 59 1.57 1.84 -12.12
N GLU A 60 2.30 1.76 -13.23
CA GLU A 60 1.80 2.12 -14.56
C GLU A 60 1.28 0.91 -15.34
N ASN A 61 1.71 -0.30 -14.99
CA ASN A 61 1.36 -1.54 -15.69
C ASN A 61 1.18 -2.68 -14.69
N TRP A 62 0.29 -3.63 -14.95
CA TRP A 62 0.11 -4.80 -14.08
C TRP A 62 1.08 -5.96 -14.40
N ARG A 63 1.82 -5.90 -15.52
CA ARG A 63 2.80 -6.90 -15.98
C ARG A 63 4.25 -6.47 -15.73
N ASP A 64 4.50 -5.83 -14.60
CA ASP A 64 5.78 -5.19 -14.26
C ASP A 64 6.55 -5.93 -13.16
N GLY A 65 6.16 -7.17 -12.84
CA GLY A 65 6.81 -7.97 -11.80
C GLY A 65 6.57 -7.48 -10.37
N MET A 66 5.78 -6.42 -10.17
CA MET A 66 5.46 -5.92 -8.84
C MET A 66 4.58 -6.92 -8.09
N THR A 67 5.06 -7.35 -6.93
CA THR A 67 4.34 -8.24 -6.01
C THR A 67 3.58 -7.39 -5.01
N ILE A 68 2.31 -7.74 -4.82
CA ILE A 68 1.43 -7.14 -3.82
C ILE A 68 0.78 -8.28 -3.08
N THR A 69 0.98 -8.35 -1.78
CA THR A 69 0.39 -9.38 -0.91
C THR A 69 -0.37 -8.71 0.23
N TRP A 70 -1.26 -9.45 0.89
CA TRP A 70 -2.00 -8.99 2.07
C TRP A 70 -1.55 -9.74 3.30
N TYR A 71 -1.47 -9.04 4.42
CA TYR A 71 -1.05 -9.60 5.71
C TYR A 71 -2.07 -9.27 6.79
N ASN A 72 -2.35 -10.26 7.64
CA ASN A 72 -3.11 -10.06 8.86
C ASN A 72 -2.22 -9.43 9.96
N PRO A 73 -2.79 -8.94 11.07
CA PRO A 73 -2.02 -8.34 12.16
C PRO A 73 -0.98 -9.29 12.79
N GLY A 74 -1.16 -10.60 12.61
CA GLY A 74 -0.23 -11.64 13.06
C GLY A 74 1.03 -11.76 12.20
N GLY A 75 1.12 -11.08 11.07
CA GLY A 75 2.28 -11.14 10.18
C GLY A 75 2.28 -12.35 9.24
N GLY A 76 1.13 -13.03 9.08
CA GLY A 76 0.89 -14.03 8.03
C GLY A 76 -0.16 -13.58 7.03
N GLU A 77 -0.34 -14.34 5.95
CA GLU A 77 -1.42 -14.09 4.99
C GLU A 77 -2.80 -14.31 5.65
N PRO A 78 -3.83 -13.51 5.32
CA PRO A 78 -5.17 -13.73 5.83
C PRO A 78 -5.74 -15.06 5.33
N THR A 79 -6.37 -15.83 6.23
CA THR A 79 -7.11 -17.04 5.85
C THR A 79 -8.44 -16.71 5.17
N GLU A 80 -9.08 -17.69 4.53
CA GLU A 80 -10.41 -17.50 3.92
C GLU A 80 -11.46 -17.05 4.96
N GLU A 81 -11.40 -17.59 6.17
CA GLU A 81 -12.28 -17.18 7.27
C GLU A 81 -12.02 -15.72 7.69
N GLN A 82 -10.76 -15.29 7.72
CA GLN A 82 -10.42 -13.90 8.01
C GLN A 82 -10.84 -12.94 6.91
N TRP A 83 -10.81 -13.38 5.65
CA TRP A 83 -11.37 -12.61 4.53
C TRP A 83 -12.89 -12.49 4.61
N ALA A 84 -13.56 -13.54 5.09
CA ALA A 84 -15.02 -13.55 5.26
C ALA A 84 -15.50 -12.83 6.54
N ASP A 85 -14.62 -12.64 7.53
CA ASP A 85 -14.93 -11.97 8.79
C ASP A 85 -14.95 -10.44 8.63
N ALA A 86 -16.15 -9.86 8.69
CA ALA A 86 -16.35 -8.40 8.66
C ALA A 86 -15.66 -7.65 9.82
N GLY A 87 -15.27 -8.35 10.91
CA GLY A 87 -14.49 -7.80 12.01
C GLY A 87 -12.99 -7.70 11.72
N SER A 88 -12.47 -8.46 10.75
CA SER A 88 -11.05 -8.52 10.40
C SER A 88 -10.65 -7.38 9.46
N THR A 89 -10.54 -6.17 10.03
CA THR A 89 -10.39 -4.92 9.25
C THR A 89 -9.00 -4.29 9.32
N THR A 90 -8.12 -4.82 10.18
CA THR A 90 -6.71 -4.40 10.23
C THR A 90 -5.89 -5.24 9.27
N ILE A 91 -5.22 -4.60 8.31
CA ILE A 91 -4.50 -5.27 7.23
C ILE A 91 -3.14 -4.60 6.96
N GLY A 92 -2.17 -5.41 6.54
CA GLY A 92 -0.89 -4.99 6.01
C GLY A 92 -0.80 -5.25 4.51
N LEU A 93 -0.12 -4.36 3.80
CA LEU A 93 0.07 -4.39 2.36
C LEU A 93 1.56 -4.21 2.04
N PRO A 94 2.36 -5.28 2.05
CA PRO A 94 3.68 -5.27 1.45
C PRO A 94 3.57 -5.18 -0.07
N ILE A 95 4.35 -4.26 -0.63
CA ILE A 95 4.54 -4.06 -2.06
C ILE A 95 6.03 -4.18 -2.31
N SER A 96 6.42 -5.04 -3.24
CA SER A 96 7.80 -5.20 -3.65
C SER A 96 7.94 -5.22 -5.16
N ARG A 97 9.06 -4.71 -5.66
CA ARG A 97 9.42 -4.81 -7.07
C ARG A 97 10.93 -4.97 -7.17
N ASP A 98 11.36 -5.95 -7.97
CA ASP A 98 12.75 -5.97 -8.41
C ASP A 98 13.01 -4.79 -9.33
N HIS A 99 13.86 -3.88 -8.87
CA HIS A 99 14.29 -2.73 -9.62
C HIS A 99 15.81 -2.77 -9.77
N ASP A 100 16.31 -2.44 -10.97
CA ASP A 100 17.76 -2.37 -11.24
C ASP A 100 18.39 -1.05 -10.78
N ASP A 101 17.57 -0.11 -10.28
CA ASP A 101 17.98 1.24 -9.88
C ASP A 101 18.13 1.33 -8.35
N GLU A 102 19.36 1.50 -7.87
CA GLU A 102 19.71 1.49 -6.44
C GLU A 102 19.09 2.64 -5.63
N GLU A 103 18.55 3.67 -6.30
CA GLU A 103 17.99 4.87 -5.66
C GLU A 103 16.47 4.79 -5.44
N ALA A 104 15.79 3.79 -6.00
CA ALA A 104 14.36 3.59 -5.85
C ALA A 104 14.01 2.73 -4.62
N TRP A 105 12.79 2.86 -4.11
CA TRP A 105 12.28 1.93 -3.09
C TRP A 105 11.93 0.59 -3.74
N ASP A 106 12.67 -0.45 -3.35
CA ASP A 106 12.39 -1.84 -3.75
C ASP A 106 11.17 -2.41 -3.03
N ASP A 107 10.97 -2.02 -1.76
CA ASP A 107 9.98 -2.59 -0.84
C ASP A 107 9.26 -1.51 0.00
N VAL A 108 7.94 -1.64 0.15
CA VAL A 108 7.10 -0.79 1.01
C VAL A 108 6.12 -1.64 1.79
N LEU A 109 5.93 -1.36 3.08
CA LEU A 109 4.85 -1.93 3.90
C LEU A 109 3.88 -0.82 4.30
N ILE A 110 2.62 -0.96 3.89
CA ILE A 110 1.53 -0.06 4.30
C ILE A 110 0.65 -0.79 5.31
N LEU A 111 0.34 -0.15 6.45
CA LEU A 111 -0.49 -0.72 7.51
C LEU A 111 -1.77 0.11 7.66
N PHE A 112 -2.92 -0.57 7.64
CA PHE A 112 -4.23 0.03 7.87
C PHE A 112 -4.81 -0.50 9.18
N ASN A 113 -5.06 0.40 10.12
CA ASN A 113 -5.75 0.11 11.37
C ASN A 113 -6.96 1.06 11.52
N PRO A 114 -8.19 0.59 11.22
CA PRO A 114 -9.39 1.42 11.30
C PRO A 114 -9.97 1.51 12.71
N HIS A 115 -9.38 0.83 13.70
CA HIS A 115 -9.88 0.87 15.07
C HIS A 115 -9.42 2.13 15.81
N ASN A 116 -10.29 2.61 16.71
CA ASN A 116 -9.92 3.62 17.68
C ASN A 116 -9.05 2.96 18.78
N GLY A 117 -7.74 2.93 18.55
CA GLY A 117 -6.77 2.38 19.50
C GLY A 117 -5.55 1.75 18.83
N THR A 118 -4.52 1.48 19.63
CA THR A 118 -3.31 0.80 19.15
C THR A 118 -3.59 -0.69 18.98
N ARG A 119 -3.27 -1.23 17.79
CA ARG A 119 -3.26 -2.66 17.52
C ARG A 119 -1.83 -3.13 17.31
N PRO A 120 -1.36 -4.16 18.04
CA PRO A 120 -0.06 -4.76 17.75
C PRO A 120 -0.13 -5.43 16.38
N VAL A 121 0.84 -5.10 15.52
CA VAL A 121 1.03 -5.73 14.21
C VAL A 121 2.41 -6.36 14.18
N ARG A 122 2.55 -7.48 13.47
CA ARG A 122 3.82 -8.15 13.25
C ARG A 122 4.31 -7.98 11.82
N SER A 123 5.62 -7.95 11.67
CA SER A 123 6.31 -7.94 10.40
C SER A 123 5.95 -9.18 9.57
N PRO A 124 5.65 -9.01 8.26
CA PRO A 124 5.59 -10.10 7.30
C PRO A 124 6.81 -11.03 7.39
N GLY A 125 6.57 -12.32 7.63
CA GLY A 125 7.62 -13.34 7.63
C GLY A 125 8.50 -13.40 8.88
N SER A 126 9.07 -12.27 9.36
CA SER A 126 9.92 -12.29 10.57
C SER A 126 9.11 -12.39 11.87
N GLY A 127 7.83 -11.98 11.85
CA GLY A 127 6.96 -12.02 13.03
C GLY A 127 7.35 -11.01 14.12
N GLU A 128 8.36 -10.17 13.88
CA GLU A 128 8.78 -9.12 14.82
C GLU A 128 7.65 -8.12 15.03
N ARG A 129 7.47 -7.66 16.27
CA ARG A 129 6.46 -6.66 16.58
C ARG A 129 6.85 -5.31 15.99
N LEU A 130 5.92 -4.68 15.29
CA LEU A 130 6.10 -3.35 14.75
C LEU A 130 5.53 -2.32 15.72
N ASP A 131 6.40 -1.53 16.31
CA ASP A 131 5.99 -0.36 17.09
C ASP A 131 5.88 0.83 16.14
N GLY A 132 4.64 1.24 15.88
CA GLY A 132 4.27 2.26 14.91
C GLY A 132 4.97 3.60 15.16
N ARG A 133 6.09 3.81 14.48
CA ARG A 133 6.59 5.14 14.14
C ARG A 133 6.58 5.23 12.63
N VAL A 134 5.81 6.17 12.09
CA VAL A 134 5.94 6.55 10.68
C VAL A 134 7.31 7.21 10.53
N ASP A 135 8.32 6.40 10.25
CA ASP A 135 9.70 6.85 10.09
C ASP A 135 10.09 6.78 8.61
N HIS A 136 9.99 7.94 7.96
CA HIS A 136 10.43 8.14 6.57
C HIS A 136 11.97 8.16 6.43
N ARG A 137 12.74 8.01 7.52
CA ARG A 137 14.22 8.10 7.54
C ARG A 137 14.92 6.76 7.79
N ARG A 138 14.21 5.64 7.93
CA ARG A 138 14.80 4.31 8.24
C ARG A 138 14.51 3.26 7.16
N SER A 139 14.93 3.54 5.93
CA SER A 139 14.77 2.61 4.79
C SER A 139 15.74 1.41 4.79
N ARG A 140 16.89 1.45 5.49
CA ARG A 140 17.92 0.40 5.34
C ARG A 140 17.74 -0.87 6.17
N ARG A 141 17.19 -0.80 7.39
CA ARG A 141 17.17 -1.96 8.31
C ARG A 141 16.12 -3.02 7.93
N TRP A 142 15.03 -2.59 7.30
CA TRP A 142 13.97 -3.47 6.83
C TRP A 142 14.37 -4.28 5.58
N LEU A 143 15.13 -3.67 4.67
CA LEU A 143 15.58 -4.29 3.43
C LEU A 143 16.52 -5.48 3.70
N GLU A 144 17.36 -5.43 4.74
CA GLU A 144 18.25 -6.53 5.10
C GLU A 144 17.47 -7.77 5.60
N GLU A 145 16.40 -7.56 6.37
CA GLU A 145 15.55 -8.64 6.86
C GLU A 145 14.64 -9.23 5.77
N ALA A 146 14.05 -8.38 4.91
CA ALA A 146 13.28 -8.81 3.75
C ALA A 146 14.14 -9.59 2.73
N ARG A 147 15.38 -9.14 2.46
CA ARG A 147 16.37 -9.87 1.65
C ARG A 147 16.75 -11.21 2.28
N SER A 148 16.86 -11.28 3.61
CA SER A 148 17.12 -12.55 4.32
C SER A 148 15.95 -13.54 4.24
N LEU A 149 14.71 -13.05 4.16
CA LEU A 149 13.51 -13.87 3.96
C LEU A 149 13.43 -14.40 2.53
N ARG A 150 13.80 -13.59 1.52
CA ARG A 150 13.89 -14.02 0.12
C ARG A 150 14.91 -15.15 -0.09
N LEU A 151 16.05 -15.08 0.59
CA LEU A 151 17.07 -16.14 0.56
C LEU A 151 16.58 -17.44 1.23
N ARG A 152 15.76 -17.35 2.29
CA ARG A 152 15.21 -18.53 2.99
C ARG A 152 14.06 -19.22 2.24
N TYR A 153 13.27 -18.47 1.46
CA TYR A 153 12.13 -19.02 0.71
C TYR A 153 12.46 -19.37 -0.76
N GLY A 154 13.59 -18.91 -1.30
CA GLY A 154 14.06 -19.23 -2.66
C GLY A 154 14.57 -20.66 -2.86
N GLU A 155 14.85 -21.42 -1.79
CA GLU A 155 15.38 -22.79 -1.89
C GLU A 155 14.33 -23.90 -1.71
N THR A 156 13.09 -23.59 -1.34
CA THR A 156 12.11 -24.63 -0.92
C THR A 156 10.86 -24.78 -1.77
N GLN A 157 10.72 -24.07 -2.90
CA GLN A 157 9.73 -24.48 -3.90
C GLN A 157 10.33 -25.48 -4.89
N PRO A 158 9.88 -26.76 -4.93
CA PRO A 158 10.21 -27.63 -6.05
C PRO A 158 9.62 -27.01 -7.31
N ARG A 159 10.47 -26.78 -8.32
CA ARG A 159 10.04 -26.48 -9.69
C ARG A 159 8.94 -27.47 -10.05
N ALA A 160 7.72 -26.97 -10.24
CA ALA A 160 6.65 -27.75 -10.81
C ALA A 160 7.18 -28.35 -12.12
N ALA A 161 7.29 -29.67 -12.15
CA ALA A 161 7.75 -30.42 -13.30
C ALA A 161 6.92 -29.99 -14.51
N SER A 162 7.63 -29.58 -15.55
CA SER A 162 7.12 -29.40 -16.90
C SER A 162 6.26 -30.61 -17.28
N ARG A 163 4.94 -30.44 -17.33
CA ARG A 163 4.09 -31.36 -18.09
C ARG A 163 4.46 -31.16 -19.56
N GLY A 164 5.17 -32.15 -20.11
CA GLY A 164 5.50 -32.23 -21.52
C GLY A 164 4.23 -32.18 -22.36
N LEU A 165 4.16 -31.16 -23.21
CA LEU A 165 3.35 -31.22 -24.41
C LEU A 165 4.14 -32.05 -25.42
N SER A 166 3.79 -33.33 -25.56
CA SER A 166 4.19 -34.12 -26.73
C SER A 166 3.33 -33.70 -27.92
N PRO A 167 3.92 -33.44 -29.10
CA PRO A 167 3.17 -33.17 -30.31
C PRO A 167 2.53 -34.47 -30.82
N MET A 168 1.21 -34.49 -30.93
CA MET A 168 0.49 -35.58 -31.60
C MET A 168 0.26 -35.18 -33.06
N SER A 169 1.09 -35.71 -33.94
CA SER A 169 0.83 -35.77 -35.37
C SER A 169 0.09 -37.08 -35.69
N MET A 170 -1.08 -37.01 -36.32
CA MET A 170 -1.59 -38.14 -37.08
C MET A 170 -2.45 -37.71 -38.28
N GLU A 171 -2.25 -38.45 -39.35
CA GLU A 171 -2.56 -38.21 -40.75
C GLU A 171 -4.06 -38.25 -41.07
N ALA A 172 -4.44 -37.49 -42.11
CA ALA A 172 -5.69 -37.71 -42.82
C ALA A 172 -5.55 -38.93 -43.76
N LYS A 173 -6.46 -39.90 -43.59
CA LYS A 173 -6.84 -40.87 -44.63
C LYS A 173 -8.34 -41.10 -44.56
N GLY A 174 -9.01 -40.92 -45.69
CA GLY A 174 -10.45 -41.09 -45.90
C GLY A 174 -10.93 -40.12 -46.97
#